data_AF-A0A3C1YIZ0-F1
#
_entry.id   AF-A0A3C1YIZ0-F1
#
_cell.length_a   1.000
_cell.length_b   1.000
_cell.length_c   1.000
_cell.angle_alpha   90.00
_cell.angle_beta   90.00
_cell.angle_gamma   90.00
#
_symmetry.space_group_name_H-M   'P 1'
#
loop_
_entity.id
_entity.type
_entity.pdbx_description
1 polymer ?
#
loop_
_entity_poly.entity_id
_entity_poly.type
_entity_poly.pdbx_seq_one_letter_code
_entity_poly.pdbx_strand_id
1 'polypeptide(L)' 'MKKILVKCEAVLPHLLIILSIMFLTFTILDYYNPTMKFLNSEISKIVMFIFIGVAFLNAIALSHRQRDEKN' A
#
# COMPACT_ATOMS: atom_id res chain seq x y z
N MET A 1 -4.03 19.94 12.51
CA MET A 1 -3.70 18.51 12.47
C MET A 1 -4.85 17.64 11.94
N LYS A 2 -6.10 17.79 12.43
CA LYS A 2 -7.27 17.02 11.92
C LYS A 2 -7.48 17.05 10.39
N LYS A 3 -7.31 18.21 9.73
CA LYS A 3 -7.47 18.32 8.26
C LYS A 3 -6.49 17.48 7.44
N ILE A 4 -5.27 17.25 7.96
CA ILE A 4 -4.26 16.41 7.29
C ILE A 4 -4.64 14.94 7.46
N LEU A 5 -5.07 14.55 8.66
CA LEU A 5 -5.52 13.19 8.96
C LEU A 5 -6.69 12.76 8.04
N VAL A 6 -7.70 13.63 7.88
CA VAL A 6 -8.88 13.36 7.03
C VAL A 6 -8.51 13.21 5.55
N LYS A 7 -7.55 14.01 5.05
CA LYS A 7 -7.07 13.86 3.67
C LYS A 7 -6.27 12.56 3.49
N CYS A 8 -5.46 12.20 4.47
CA CYS A 8 -4.73 10.93 4.45
C CYS A 8 -5.68 9.73 4.46
N GLU A 9 -6.74 9.76 5.27
CA GLU A 9 -7.75 8.69 5.31
C GLU A 9 -8.47 8.47 3.97
N ALA A 10 -8.65 9.51 3.17
CA ALA A 10 -9.25 9.36 1.85
C ALA A 10 -8.27 8.73 0.84
N VAL A 11 -6.99 9.10 0.87
CA VAL A 11 -6.04 8.77 -0.21
C VAL A 11 -5.26 7.48 0.06
N LEU A 12 -4.88 7.22 1.31
CA LEU A 12 -4.11 6.03 1.71
C LEU A 12 -4.75 4.70 1.29
N PRO A 13 -6.05 4.44 1.52
CA PRO A 13 -6.66 3.16 1.14
C PRO A 13 -6.69 2.97 -0.38
N HIS A 14 -6.89 4.04 -1.17
CA HIS A 14 -6.84 3.94 -2.63
C HIS A 14 -5.44 3.61 -3.15
N LEU A 15 -4.40 4.23 -2.59
CA LEU A 15 -3.01 3.90 -2.94
C LEU A 15 -2.68 2.44 -2.62
N LEU A 16 -3.14 1.93 -1.48
CA LEU A 16 -3.02 0.52 -1.10
C LEU A 16 -3.65 -0.43 -2.10
N ILE A 17 -4.85 -0.13 -2.58
CA ILE A 17 -5.55 -0.95 -3.59
C ILE A 17 -4.74 -0.98 -4.89
N ILE A 18 -4.30 0.19 -5.37
CA ILE A 18 -3.53 0.29 -6.63
C ILE A 18 -2.23 -0.51 -6.52
N LEU A 19 -1.47 -0.30 -5.43
CA LEU A 19 -0.21 -1.02 -5.19
C LEU A 19 -0.44 -2.53 -5.06
N SER A 20 -1.54 -2.96 -4.41
CA SER A 20 -1.88 -4.38 -4.28
C SER A 20 -2.17 -5.04 -5.63
N ILE A 21 -2.96 -4.38 -6.49
CA ILE A 21 -3.28 -4.87 -7.84
C ILE A 21 -2.01 -4.92 -8.71
N MET A 22 -1.12 -3.94 -8.56
CA MET A 22 0.15 -3.90 -9.26
C MET A 22 1.04 -5.10 -8.87
N PHE A 23 1.20 -5.38 -7.57
CA PHE A 23 1.97 -6.54 -7.10
C PHE A 23 1.34 -7.87 -7.51
N LEU A 24 0.01 -7.97 -7.51
CA LEU A 24 -0.70 -9.13 -8.03
C LEU A 24 -0.38 -9.35 -9.51
N THR A 25 -0.39 -8.28 -10.30
CA THR A 25 -0.06 -8.31 -11.73
C THR A 25 1.39 -8.74 -11.95
N PHE A 26 2.35 -8.17 -11.21
CA PHE A 26 3.76 -8.59 -11.26
C PHE A 26 3.96 -10.05 -10.90
N THR A 27 3.22 -10.55 -9.90
CA THR A 27 3.28 -11.97 -9.51
C THR A 27 2.78 -12.88 -10.63
N ILE A 28 1.67 -12.51 -11.28
CA ILE A 28 1.12 -13.26 -12.41
C ILE A 28 2.11 -13.24 -13.59
N LEU A 29 2.67 -12.08 -13.93
CA LEU A 29 3.66 -11.97 -15.02
C LEU A 29 4.93 -12.77 -14.73
N ASP A 30 5.45 -12.73 -13.50
CA ASP A 30 6.63 -13.52 -13.12
C ASP A 30 6.34 -15.03 -13.14
N TYR A 31 5.10 -15.45 -12.86
CA TYR A 31 4.70 -16.86 -12.99
C TYR A 31 4.74 -17.33 -14.45
N TYR A 32 4.21 -16.53 -15.38
CA TYR A 32 4.19 -16.88 -16.81
C TYR A 32 5.54 -16.64 -17.51
N ASN A 33 6.34 -15.69 -17.03
CA ASN A 33 7.64 -15.35 -17.59
C ASN A 33 8.69 -15.07 -16.50
N PRO A 34 9.21 -16.12 -15.84
CA PRO A 34 10.13 -16.00 -14.70
C PRO A 34 11.49 -15.39 -15.05
N THR A 35 11.81 -15.24 -16.34
CA THR A 35 13.07 -14.65 -16.81
C THR A 35 13.14 -13.14 -16.56
N MET A 36 12.00 -12.43 -16.54
CA MET A 36 11.98 -10.97 -16.34
C MET A 36 12.22 -10.54 -14.89
N LYS A 37 11.93 -11.41 -13.91
CA LYS A 37 12.19 -11.17 -12.48
C LYS A 37 11.63 -9.82 -11.99
N PHE A 38 10.39 -9.50 -12.36
CA PHE A 38 9.72 -8.27 -11.96
C PHE A 38 9.75 -8.09 -10.44
N LEU A 39 9.39 -9.13 -9.67
CA LEU A 39 9.37 -9.08 -8.21
C LEU A 39 10.76 -8.90 -7.60
N ASN A 40 11.81 -9.44 -8.24
CA ASN A 40 13.17 -9.44 -7.72
C ASN A 40 14.03 -8.26 -8.23
N SER A 41 13.43 -7.37 -9.03
CA SER A 41 14.07 -6.14 -9.49
C SER A 41 14.25 -5.13 -8.34
N GLU A 42 15.30 -4.31 -8.42
CA GLU A 42 15.54 -3.24 -7.44
C GLU A 42 14.36 -2.25 -7.36
N ILE A 43 13.70 -1.99 -8.49
CA ILE A 43 12.52 -1.13 -8.56
C ILE A 43 11.36 -1.76 -7.78
N SER A 44 11.09 -3.05 -7.98
CA SER A 44 10.02 -3.74 -7.24
C SER A 44 10.26 -3.75 -5.73
N LYS A 45 11.51 -3.92 -5.29
CA LYS A 45 11.86 -3.81 -3.87
C LYS A 45 11.54 -2.43 -3.30
N ILE A 46 11.87 -1.35 -4.01
CA ILE A 46 11.53 0.02 -3.59
C ILE A 46 10.01 0.19 -3.50
N VAL A 47 9.27 -0.25 -4.52
CA VAL A 47 7.81 -0.13 -4.51
C VAL A 47 7.18 -0.99 -3.41
N MET A 48 7.80 -2.12 -3.05
CA MET A 48 7.37 -2.96 -1.93
C MET A 48 7.55 -2.24 -0.59
N PHE A 49 8.67 -1.54 -0.40
CA PHE A 49 8.86 -0.68 0.77
C PHE A 49 7.82 0.44 0.86
N ILE A 50 7.50 1.07 -0.28
CA ILE A 50 6.44 2.10 -0.33
C ILE A 50 5.09 1.50 0.05
N PHE A 51 4.75 0.33 -0.50
CA PHE A 51 3.51 -0.38 -0.18
C PHE A 51 3.40 -0.68 1.33
N ILE A 52 4.45 -1.22 1.93
CA ILE A 52 4.49 -1.50 3.38
C ILE A 52 4.35 -0.21 4.19
N GLY A 53 5.02 0.87 3.79
CA GLY A 53 4.92 2.16 4.47
C GLY A 53 3.49 2.74 4.42
N VAL A 54 2.85 2.71 3.25
CA VAL A 54 1.46 3.16 3.08
C VAL A 54 0.48 2.27 3.87
N ALA A 55 0.70 0.95 3.87
CA ALA A 55 -0.07 -0.01 4.67
C ALA A 55 -0.02 0.34 6.16
N PHE A 56 1.18 0.61 6.68
CA PHE A 56 1.40 0.93 8.08
C PHE A 56 0.74 2.26 8.48
N LEU A 57 0.91 3.31 7.67
CA LEU A 57 0.27 4.60 7.92
C LEU A 57 -1.27 4.49 7.87
N ASN A 58 -1.81 3.68 6.96
CA ASN A 58 -3.24 3.44 6.87
C ASN A 58 -3.78 2.71 8.11
N ALA A 59 -3.03 1.72 8.63
CA ALA A 59 -3.39 1.03 9.86
C ALA A 59 -3.41 1.96 11.09
N ILE A 60 -2.43 2.88 11.18
CA ILE A 60 -2.40 3.90 12.24
C ILE A 60 -3.60 4.84 12.11
N ALA A 61 -3.84 5.39 10.92
CA ALA A 61 -4.95 6.31 10.67
C ALA A 61 -6.30 5.66 11.04
N LEU A 62 -6.51 4.42 10.59
CA LEU A 62 -7.72 3.65 10.91
C LEU A 62 -7.86 3.40 12.42
N SER A 63 -6.75 3.06 13.10
CA SER A 63 -6.76 2.81 14.56
C SER A 63 -7.11 4.07 15.36
N HIS A 64 -6.68 5.25 14.91
CA HIS A 64 -7.08 6.52 15.51
C HIS A 64 -8.57 6.80 15.29
N ARG A 65 -9.09 6.58 14.07
CA ARG A 65 -10.51 6.73 13.75
C ARG A 65 -11.40 5.86 14.64
N GLN A 66 -11.01 4.60 14.84
CA GLN A 66 -11.72 3.66 15.70
C GLN A 66 -11.73 4.08 17.17
N ARG A 67 -10.70 4.80 17.65
CA ARG A 67 -10.68 5.36 19.00
C ARG A 67 -11.61 6.56 19.14
N ASP A 68 -11.67 7.42 18.13
CA ASP A 68 -12.53 8.60 18.14
C ASP A 68 -14.02 8.23 18.01
N GLU A 69 -14.38 7.12 17.34
CA GLU A 69 -15.76 6.62 17.27
C GLU A 69 -16.26 5.99 18.59
N LYS A 70 -15.35 5.59 19.50
CA LYS A 70 -15.70 4.89 20.75
C LYS A 70 -15.83 5.80 21.97
N ASN A 71 -15.36 7.05 21.88
CA ASN A 71 -15.47 8.08 22.93
C ASN A 71 -16.59 9.07 22.60
#